data_AF-K0KSY9-F1
#
_entry.id   AF-K0KSY9-F1
#
_cell.length_a   1.000
_cell.length_b   1.000
_cell.length_c   1.000
_cell.angle_alpha   90.00
_cell.angle_beta   90.00
_cell.angle_gamma   90.00
#
_symmetry.space_group_name_H-M   'P 1'
#
loop_
_entity.id
_entity.type
_entity.pdbx_description
1 polymer ?
#
loop_
_entity_poly.entity_id
_entity_poly.type
_entity_poly.pdbx_seq_one_letter_code
_entity_poly.pdbx_strand_id
1 'polypeptide(L)'
;MNVIYLERVNGLDLKMATLEKRTVLELKRLYITAARKCDLISAINTSFQDKSIFQRVPINKKNFNIISIDMGIRNFSYARLQLDKTLPLNRPPIIKEWTKFDVNNWADVSRDASYEPTRYAHISHRIINEIIFDSNYGSPDLILIERQRIRSGKSKNVLEWVFRVNMFESMLHALIYSKTQTEKLVSDTMIIPSSPLKMGKFWEPSSDGKLKNKDSKKFRLILVENWLKNYVNGPSPDIPFAISPGLIDFKELNATKSKTKWLFQTIMKNSRFNIEPKDPQAAKDVQKGDDLTDSLLHSLAWLKWEKQKMILKMEFRESVEAAMKTSEDMYESHVKEMDRILKKSEIKPEIADKPKKKPRKTKTRKSSTEKTD
;
A
#
# COMPACT_ATOMS: atom_id res chain seq x y z
N MET A 1 31.83 -25.68 11.26
CA MET A 1 31.65 -24.43 10.47
C MET A 1 30.50 -24.49 9.45
N ASN A 2 29.53 -25.41 9.56
CA ASN A 2 28.46 -25.59 8.55
C ASN A 2 27.02 -25.64 9.11
N VAL A 3 26.77 -25.19 10.34
CA VAL A 3 25.42 -25.21 10.95
C VAL A 3 24.65 -23.90 10.70
N ILE A 4 25.34 -22.79 10.41
CA ILE A 4 24.72 -21.46 10.23
C ILE A 4 24.06 -21.30 8.84
N TYR A 5 24.38 -22.16 7.86
CA TYR A 5 23.84 -22.04 6.50
C TYR A 5 22.50 -22.77 6.29
N LEU A 6 22.14 -23.75 7.13
CA LEU A 6 20.90 -24.53 6.98
C LEU A 6 19.68 -23.92 7.69
N GLU A 7 19.88 -23.17 8.79
CA GLU A 7 18.80 -22.46 9.50
C GLU A 7 18.18 -21.33 8.67
N ARG A 8 18.95 -20.67 7.81
CA ARG A 8 18.43 -19.63 6.90
C ARG A 8 17.58 -20.20 5.76
N VAL A 9 17.85 -21.44 5.32
CA VAL A 9 17.17 -22.04 4.16
C VAL A 9 15.77 -22.53 4.55
N ASN A 10 15.64 -23.23 5.68
CA ASN A 10 14.35 -23.76 6.13
C ASN A 10 13.35 -22.68 6.58
N GLY A 11 13.83 -21.60 7.21
CA GLY A 11 12.98 -20.47 7.59
C GLY A 11 12.49 -19.63 6.39
N LEU A 12 13.22 -19.65 5.27
CA LEU A 12 12.82 -19.02 4.01
C LEU A 12 11.83 -19.91 3.23
N ASP A 13 12.06 -21.23 3.22
CA ASP A 13 11.20 -22.19 2.51
C ASP A 13 9.80 -22.32 3.15
N LEU A 14 9.70 -22.21 4.47
CA LEU A 14 8.38 -22.18 5.13
C LEU A 14 7.62 -20.87 4.88
N LYS A 15 8.34 -19.73 4.90
CA LYS A 15 7.79 -18.43 4.49
C LYS A 15 7.33 -18.45 3.03
N MET A 16 8.04 -19.20 2.18
CA MET A 16 7.72 -19.41 0.77
C MET A 16 6.46 -20.23 0.56
N ALA A 17 6.29 -21.33 1.30
CA ALA A 17 5.09 -22.17 1.21
C ALA A 17 3.80 -21.42 1.61
N THR A 18 3.87 -20.53 2.62
CA THR A 18 2.74 -19.68 3.03
C THR A 18 2.43 -18.59 1.99
N LEU A 19 3.46 -18.04 1.32
CA LEU A 19 3.31 -17.10 0.20
C LEU A 19 2.79 -17.78 -1.08
N GLU A 20 3.15 -19.05 -1.31
CA GLU A 20 2.71 -19.84 -2.47
C GLU A 20 1.22 -20.21 -2.40
N LYS A 21 0.66 -20.33 -1.20
CA LYS A 21 -0.78 -20.52 -0.99
C LYS A 21 -1.61 -19.25 -1.22
N ARG A 22 -0.98 -18.07 -1.27
CA ARG A 22 -1.63 -16.80 -1.63
C ARG A 22 -1.54 -16.61 -3.13
N THR A 23 -2.62 -16.18 -3.76
CA THR A 23 -2.57 -15.84 -5.18
C THR A 23 -1.55 -14.72 -5.40
N VAL A 24 -0.78 -14.78 -6.50
CA VAL A 24 0.12 -13.69 -6.92
C VAL A 24 -0.62 -12.33 -6.95
N LEU A 25 -1.94 -12.36 -7.13
CA LEU A 25 -2.85 -11.22 -7.09
C LEU A 25 -3.03 -10.62 -5.68
N GLU A 26 -3.12 -11.44 -4.63
CA GLU A 26 -3.18 -10.97 -3.23
C GLU A 26 -1.86 -10.32 -2.81
N LEU A 27 -0.72 -10.88 -3.23
CA LEU A 27 0.60 -10.31 -2.94
C LEU A 27 0.89 -9.03 -3.74
N LYS A 28 0.39 -8.94 -4.98
CA LYS A 28 0.47 -7.72 -5.81
C LYS A 28 -0.24 -6.51 -5.18
N ARG A 29 -1.19 -6.73 -4.27
CA ARG A 29 -1.94 -5.66 -3.59
C ARG A 29 -1.18 -5.02 -2.43
N LEU A 30 0.01 -5.49 -2.04
CA LEU A 30 0.69 -5.10 -0.79
C LEU A 30 1.62 -3.89 -0.83
N TYR A 31 1.58 -3.04 -1.86
CA TYR A 31 2.61 -2.01 -2.12
C TYR A 31 4.03 -2.54 -2.35
N ILE A 32 4.27 -3.84 -2.12
CA ILE A 32 5.56 -4.50 -2.29
C ILE A 32 5.52 -5.20 -3.65
N THR A 33 6.26 -4.64 -4.60
CA THR A 33 6.39 -5.19 -5.94
C THR A 33 7.86 -5.40 -6.22
N ALA A 34 8.25 -6.60 -6.60
CA ALA A 34 9.60 -6.88 -7.05
C ALA A 34 9.57 -7.70 -8.34
N ALA A 35 10.60 -7.55 -9.17
CA ALA A 35 10.68 -8.24 -10.46
C ALA A 35 10.91 -9.74 -10.28
N ARG A 36 11.59 -10.14 -9.20
CA ARG A 36 11.88 -11.54 -8.87
C ARG A 36 11.21 -11.94 -7.57
N LYS A 37 10.88 -13.23 -7.44
CA LYS A 37 10.26 -13.79 -6.23
C LYS A 37 11.16 -13.61 -5.00
N CYS A 38 12.47 -13.82 -5.13
CA CYS A 38 13.46 -13.59 -4.06
C CYS A 38 13.45 -12.15 -3.55
N ASP A 39 13.45 -11.17 -4.45
CA ASP A 39 13.40 -9.74 -4.11
C ASP A 39 12.08 -9.38 -3.42
N LEU A 40 10.96 -10.02 -3.82
CA LEU A 40 9.65 -9.81 -3.20
C LEU A 40 9.66 -10.26 -1.73
N ILE A 41 10.20 -11.44 -1.46
CA ILE A 41 10.30 -12.01 -0.11
C ILE A 41 11.25 -11.17 0.76
N SER A 42 12.37 -10.73 0.19
CA SER A 42 13.31 -9.84 0.88
C SER A 42 12.60 -8.53 1.26
N ALA A 43 11.89 -7.92 0.33
CA ALA A 43 11.14 -6.69 0.58
C ALA A 43 9.99 -6.88 1.60
N ILE A 44 9.30 -8.03 1.59
CA ILE A 44 8.30 -8.39 2.60
C ILE A 44 8.96 -8.54 3.98
N ASN A 45 10.06 -9.27 4.09
CA ASN A 45 10.77 -9.45 5.36
C ASN A 45 11.27 -8.12 5.92
N THR A 46 11.88 -7.27 5.11
CA THR A 46 12.30 -5.91 5.53
C THR A 46 11.10 -5.10 6.00
N SER A 47 9.99 -5.10 5.24
CA SER A 47 8.77 -4.40 5.63
C SER A 47 8.13 -4.95 6.92
N PHE A 48 8.38 -6.21 7.28
CA PHE A 48 7.89 -6.79 8.55
C PHE A 48 8.80 -6.47 9.73
N GLN A 49 10.09 -6.22 9.50
CA GLN A 49 11.01 -5.75 10.54
C GLN A 49 10.78 -4.28 10.88
N ASP A 50 10.29 -3.48 9.94
CA ASP A 50 9.88 -2.12 10.22
C ASP A 50 8.79 -2.07 11.30
N LYS A 51 8.96 -1.13 12.24
CA LYS A 51 7.89 -0.74 13.18
C LYS A 51 6.67 -0.37 12.35
N SER A 52 5.51 -0.93 12.70
CA SER A 52 4.27 -0.56 12.00
C SER A 52 4.07 0.95 12.14
N ILE A 53 3.43 1.58 11.16
CA ILE A 53 3.16 3.02 11.17
C ILE A 53 2.46 3.48 12.47
N PHE A 54 1.66 2.58 13.08
CA PHE A 54 0.95 2.82 14.33
C PHE A 54 1.85 2.72 15.57
N GLN A 55 2.98 2.02 15.46
CA GLN A 55 4.04 1.99 16.47
C GLN A 55 5.04 3.16 16.33
N ARG A 56 5.09 3.81 15.15
CA ARG A 56 5.98 4.96 14.92
C ARG A 56 5.44 6.25 15.51
N VAL A 57 4.11 6.38 15.61
CA VAL A 57 3.51 7.62 16.09
C VAL A 57 3.39 7.55 17.61
N PRO A 58 3.70 8.63 18.36
CA PRO A 58 3.67 8.63 19.81
C PRO A 58 2.36 8.06 20.38
N ILE A 59 2.48 7.23 21.42
CA ILE A 59 1.35 6.58 22.13
C ILE A 59 0.32 7.64 22.60
N ASN A 60 0.81 8.82 22.97
CA ASN A 60 -0.01 9.92 23.48
C ASN A 60 -0.79 10.67 22.38
N LYS A 61 -0.53 10.40 21.09
CA LYS A 61 -1.20 11.07 19.97
C LYS A 61 -2.41 10.24 19.52
N LYS A 62 -3.61 10.71 19.88
CA LYS A 62 -4.90 10.06 19.53
C LYS A 62 -5.13 9.95 18.02
N ASN A 63 -4.75 10.98 17.27
CA ASN A 63 -5.03 11.08 15.84
C ASN A 63 -3.77 10.79 15.00
N PHE A 64 -3.98 10.22 13.81
CA PHE A 64 -2.99 10.10 12.75
C PHE A 64 -3.45 10.94 11.55
N ASN A 65 -2.69 11.96 11.21
CA ASN A 65 -3.02 12.93 10.18
C ASN A 65 -2.24 12.63 8.89
N ILE A 66 -2.96 12.50 7.78
CA ILE A 66 -2.42 12.22 6.46
C ILE A 66 -2.76 13.38 5.54
N ILE A 67 -1.79 13.85 4.77
CA ILE A 67 -2.04 14.66 3.58
C ILE A 67 -1.49 13.91 2.36
N SER A 68 -2.32 13.78 1.34
CA SER A 68 -1.92 13.24 0.03
C SER A 68 -2.10 14.29 -1.03
N ILE A 69 -1.06 14.49 -1.82
CA ILE A 69 -0.92 15.57 -2.80
C ILE A 69 -0.77 14.95 -4.19
N ASP A 70 -1.67 15.35 -5.10
CA ASP A 70 -1.51 15.18 -6.54
C ASP A 70 -0.91 16.47 -7.11
N MET A 71 0.29 16.33 -7.67
CA MET A 71 1.16 17.44 -8.04
C MET A 71 0.73 18.09 -9.36
N GLY A 72 0.51 19.40 -9.31
CA GLY A 72 0.27 20.20 -10.49
C GLY A 72 0.30 21.70 -10.18
N ILE A 73 0.70 22.53 -11.15
CA ILE A 73 0.69 24.00 -10.94
C ILE A 73 -0.71 24.56 -11.16
N ARG A 74 -1.44 24.08 -12.18
CA ARG A 74 -2.81 24.53 -12.51
C ARG A 74 -3.91 23.70 -11.81
N ASN A 75 -3.53 22.56 -11.27
CA ASN A 75 -4.42 21.51 -10.79
C ASN A 75 -3.90 20.88 -9.50
N PHE A 76 -3.22 21.67 -8.66
CA PHE A 76 -2.75 21.20 -7.36
C PHE A 76 -3.92 20.69 -6.57
N SER A 77 -3.90 19.42 -6.18
CA SER A 77 -4.99 18.77 -5.48
C SER A 77 -4.45 18.05 -4.26
N TYR A 78 -5.19 18.13 -3.16
CA TYR A 78 -4.82 17.38 -1.97
C TYR A 78 -6.04 16.94 -1.17
N ALA A 79 -5.85 15.85 -0.42
CA ALA A 79 -6.82 15.32 0.53
C ALA A 79 -6.18 15.16 1.91
N ARG A 80 -6.80 15.74 2.94
CA ARG A 80 -6.45 15.59 4.35
C ARG A 80 -7.35 14.57 5.01
N LEU A 81 -6.75 13.51 5.54
CA LEU A 81 -7.46 12.44 6.24
C LEU A 81 -6.95 12.37 7.68
N GLN A 82 -7.86 12.10 8.61
CA GLN A 82 -7.56 11.86 10.00
C GLN A 82 -8.08 10.49 10.42
N LEU A 83 -7.21 9.68 10.99
CA LEU A 83 -7.57 8.40 11.59
C LEU A 83 -7.48 8.50 13.11
N ASP A 84 -8.50 8.04 13.82
CA ASP A 84 -8.45 7.89 15.28
C ASP A 84 -7.81 6.53 15.61
N LYS A 85 -6.63 6.56 16.22
CA LYS A 85 -5.88 5.34 16.56
C LYS A 85 -6.47 4.58 17.74
N THR A 86 -7.32 5.23 18.53
CA THR A 86 -7.99 4.58 19.66
C THR A 86 -9.15 3.71 19.20
N LEU A 87 -9.56 3.86 17.93
CA LEU A 87 -10.61 3.07 17.34
C LEU A 87 -10.06 1.86 16.56
N PRO A 88 -10.87 0.79 16.40
CA PRO A 88 -10.45 -0.38 15.64
C PRO A 88 -10.02 -0.04 14.20
N LEU A 89 -9.04 -0.77 13.67
CA LEU A 89 -8.45 -0.59 12.32
C LEU A 89 -9.43 -0.75 11.14
N ASN A 90 -10.65 -1.19 11.39
CA ASN A 90 -11.72 -1.21 10.38
C ASN A 90 -12.49 0.11 10.31
N ARG A 91 -12.29 1.04 11.24
CA ARG A 91 -12.90 2.36 11.18
C ARG A 91 -12.30 3.16 10.01
N PRO A 92 -13.16 3.72 9.15
CA PRO A 92 -12.70 4.53 8.05
C PRO A 92 -12.06 5.84 8.55
N PRO A 93 -11.02 6.35 7.87
CA PRO A 93 -10.50 7.69 8.14
C PRO A 93 -11.53 8.77 7.82
N ILE A 94 -11.48 9.90 8.54
CA ILE A 94 -12.33 11.06 8.30
C ILE A 94 -11.61 12.02 7.36
N ILE A 95 -12.22 12.38 6.25
CA ILE A 95 -11.74 13.45 5.36
C ILE A 95 -12.00 14.80 6.04
N LYS A 96 -10.92 15.51 6.34
CA LYS A 96 -10.93 16.82 7.01
C LYS A 96 -10.91 18.00 6.05
N GLU A 97 -10.25 17.83 4.90
CA GLU A 97 -10.19 18.81 3.83
C GLU A 97 -9.96 18.05 2.52
N TRP A 98 -10.58 18.48 1.43
CA TRP A 98 -10.39 17.88 0.12
C TRP A 98 -10.62 18.93 -0.95
N THR A 99 -9.58 19.25 -1.71
CA THR A 99 -9.65 20.41 -2.60
C THR A 99 -8.62 20.37 -3.73
N LYS A 100 -8.83 21.27 -4.69
CA LYS A 100 -8.00 21.50 -5.87
C LYS A 100 -7.97 22.98 -6.20
N PHE A 101 -6.81 23.51 -6.57
CA PHE A 101 -6.67 24.90 -7.00
C PHE A 101 -5.51 25.10 -7.99
N ASP A 102 -5.49 26.27 -8.61
CA ASP A 102 -4.36 26.75 -9.41
C ASP A 102 -3.41 27.53 -8.50
N VAL A 103 -2.18 27.03 -8.37
CA VAL A 103 -1.16 27.58 -7.46
C VAL A 103 -0.79 29.01 -7.83
N ASN A 104 -0.72 29.33 -9.12
CA ASN A 104 -0.39 30.69 -9.54
C ASN A 104 -1.52 31.65 -9.20
N ASN A 105 -2.77 31.25 -9.48
CA ASN A 105 -3.92 32.10 -9.14
C ASN A 105 -4.06 32.27 -7.62
N TRP A 106 -3.83 31.22 -6.84
CA TRP A 106 -3.85 31.27 -5.37
C TRP A 106 -2.72 32.13 -4.79
N ALA A 107 -1.54 32.10 -5.39
CA ALA A 107 -0.40 32.89 -4.96
C ALA A 107 -0.42 34.33 -5.50
N ASP A 108 -1.49 34.75 -6.20
CA ASP A 108 -1.60 36.04 -6.91
C ASP A 108 -0.43 36.30 -7.87
N VAL A 109 -0.04 35.24 -8.58
CA VAL A 109 1.06 35.21 -9.54
C VAL A 109 0.54 35.20 -10.98
N SER A 110 1.08 36.06 -11.83
CA SER A 110 0.75 36.06 -13.26
C SER A 110 1.08 34.71 -13.90
N ARG A 111 0.19 34.22 -14.78
CA ARG A 111 0.39 32.93 -15.48
C ARG A 111 1.54 32.96 -16.49
N ASP A 112 1.89 34.15 -16.96
CA ASP A 112 3.03 34.44 -17.83
C ASP A 112 4.32 34.72 -17.07
N ALA A 113 4.33 34.53 -15.74
CA ALA A 113 5.55 34.63 -14.97
C ALA A 113 6.56 33.60 -15.51
N SER A 114 7.59 34.09 -16.19
CA SER A 114 8.89 34.09 -15.55
C SER A 114 9.15 32.83 -14.72
N TYR A 115 9.60 31.68 -15.26
CA TYR A 115 9.78 30.44 -14.48
C TYR A 115 11.06 30.49 -13.65
N GLU A 116 11.12 31.52 -12.81
CA GLU A 116 12.24 31.89 -11.97
C GLU A 116 12.27 31.01 -10.71
N PRO A 117 13.43 30.40 -10.39
CA PRO A 117 13.58 29.59 -9.20
C PRO A 117 13.20 30.32 -7.90
N THR A 118 13.50 31.61 -7.79
CA THR A 118 13.17 32.45 -6.62
C THR A 118 11.66 32.53 -6.38
N ARG A 119 10.87 32.66 -7.46
CA ARG A 119 9.41 32.71 -7.38
C ARG A 119 8.83 31.37 -6.96
N TYR A 120 9.32 30.28 -7.54
CA TYR A 120 8.90 28.93 -7.14
C TYR A 120 9.28 28.63 -5.68
N ALA A 121 10.45 29.07 -5.22
CA ALA A 121 10.85 28.93 -3.82
C ALA A 121 9.87 29.66 -2.88
N HIS A 122 9.48 30.89 -3.22
CA HIS A 122 8.48 31.66 -2.46
C HIS A 122 7.11 30.96 -2.42
N ILE A 123 6.61 30.54 -3.59
CA ILE A 123 5.33 29.81 -3.69
C ILE A 123 5.39 28.50 -2.89
N SER A 124 6.45 27.72 -3.05
CA SER A 124 6.64 26.47 -2.32
C SER A 124 6.67 26.71 -0.81
N HIS A 125 7.38 27.74 -0.34
CA HIS A 125 7.40 28.11 1.08
C HIS A 125 6.00 28.42 1.61
N ARG A 126 5.19 29.16 0.85
CA ARG A 126 3.78 29.43 1.21
C ARG A 126 2.95 28.14 1.26
N ILE A 127 3.07 27.27 0.25
CA ILE A 127 2.37 25.96 0.25
C ILE A 127 2.75 25.13 1.47
N ILE A 128 4.02 25.11 1.89
CA ILE A 128 4.43 24.38 3.09
C ILE A 128 3.70 24.91 4.32
N ASN A 129 3.69 26.22 4.55
CA ASN A 129 3.20 26.79 5.81
C ASN A 129 1.68 27.01 5.84
N GLU A 130 1.09 27.43 4.73
CA GLU A 130 -0.34 27.76 4.62
C GLU A 130 -1.19 26.55 4.24
N ILE A 131 -0.62 25.59 3.49
CA ILE A 131 -1.33 24.40 3.05
C ILE A 131 -0.87 23.19 3.83
N ILE A 132 0.38 22.70 3.70
CA ILE A 132 0.81 21.38 4.20
C ILE A 132 0.88 21.30 5.73
N PHE A 133 1.39 22.34 6.38
CA PHE A 133 1.50 22.45 7.83
C PHE A 133 0.50 23.47 8.41
N ASP A 134 -0.66 23.61 7.78
CA ASP A 134 -1.75 24.47 8.24
C ASP A 134 -2.12 24.15 9.71
N SER A 135 -2.00 25.16 10.58
CA SER A 135 -2.21 25.05 12.02
C SER A 135 -3.63 24.60 12.38
N ASN A 136 -4.62 24.84 11.53
CA ASN A 136 -6.02 24.45 11.77
C ASN A 136 -6.22 22.93 11.80
N TYR A 137 -5.31 22.17 11.19
CA TYR A 137 -5.39 20.70 11.09
C TYR A 137 -4.32 19.98 11.93
N GLY A 138 -3.41 20.73 12.55
CA GLY A 138 -2.24 20.21 13.25
C GLY A 138 -1.18 19.62 12.30
N SER A 139 -0.08 19.13 12.87
CA SER A 139 1.01 18.56 12.06
C SER A 139 0.60 17.26 11.36
N PRO A 140 0.94 17.09 10.07
CA PRO A 140 0.77 15.82 9.37
C PRO A 140 1.75 14.79 9.94
N ASP A 141 1.29 13.56 10.13
CA ASP A 141 2.13 12.41 10.45
C ASP A 141 2.68 11.74 9.16
N LEU A 142 1.92 11.87 8.07
CA LEU A 142 2.27 11.34 6.76
C LEU A 142 1.94 12.34 5.66
N ILE A 143 2.92 12.57 4.79
CA ILE A 143 2.80 13.32 3.54
C ILE A 143 3.04 12.35 2.40
N LEU A 144 2.02 12.13 1.58
CA LEU A 144 2.11 11.40 0.32
C LEU A 144 2.19 12.42 -0.82
N ILE A 145 3.21 12.32 -1.66
CA ILE A 145 3.35 13.19 -2.84
C ILE A 145 3.36 12.29 -4.07
N GLU A 146 2.39 12.43 -4.97
CA GLU A 146 2.39 11.73 -6.24
C GLU A 146 3.62 12.15 -7.06
N ARG A 147 4.42 11.16 -7.48
CA ARG A 147 5.60 11.39 -8.31
C ARG A 147 5.18 11.83 -9.70
N GLN A 148 5.64 13.00 -10.14
CA GLN A 148 5.39 13.41 -11.51
C GLN A 148 6.10 12.50 -12.51
N ARG A 149 5.41 12.14 -13.60
CA ARG A 149 5.99 11.29 -14.64
C ARG A 149 6.79 12.16 -15.62
N ILE A 150 8.04 11.78 -15.90
CA ILE A 150 8.79 12.35 -17.02
C ILE A 150 8.07 11.95 -18.31
N ARG A 151 7.53 12.95 -19.02
CA ARG A 151 6.89 12.76 -20.32
C ARG A 151 7.72 13.45 -21.40
N SER A 152 8.46 12.69 -22.18
CA SER A 152 9.05 13.19 -23.43
C SER A 152 8.01 13.09 -24.57
N GLY A 153 6.99 13.94 -24.52
CA GLY A 153 6.14 14.14 -25.70
C GLY A 153 6.93 14.90 -26.77
N LYS A 154 6.66 14.67 -28.07
CA LYS A 154 7.34 15.34 -29.20
C LYS A 154 7.13 16.87 -29.29
N SER A 155 6.61 17.54 -28.26
CA SER A 155 6.33 18.98 -28.26
C SER A 155 7.11 19.72 -27.17
N LYS A 156 7.69 20.87 -27.55
CA LYS A 156 8.47 21.74 -26.65
C LYS A 156 7.65 22.19 -25.42
N ASN A 157 6.37 22.48 -25.61
CA ASN A 157 5.47 22.93 -24.54
C ASN A 157 5.24 21.87 -23.45
N VAL A 158 5.26 20.58 -23.80
CA VAL A 158 5.13 19.49 -22.82
C VAL A 158 6.39 19.38 -21.98
N LEU A 159 7.56 19.52 -22.62
CA LEU A 159 8.85 19.47 -21.92
C LEU A 159 8.97 20.61 -20.90
N GLU A 160 8.65 21.83 -21.32
CA GLU A 160 8.68 23.01 -20.44
C GLU A 160 7.75 22.82 -19.24
N TRP A 161 6.50 22.38 -19.46
CA TRP A 161 5.56 22.08 -18.37
C TRP A 161 6.09 21.02 -17.39
N VAL A 162 6.71 19.95 -17.89
CA VAL A 162 7.30 18.90 -17.05
C VAL A 162 8.43 19.47 -16.18
N PHE A 163 9.31 20.29 -16.74
CA PHE A 163 10.37 20.94 -15.97
C PHE A 163 9.82 21.80 -14.83
N ARG A 164 8.77 22.57 -15.10
CA ARG A 164 8.14 23.47 -14.13
C ARG A 164 7.54 22.71 -12.96
N VAL A 165 6.78 21.65 -13.24
CA VAL A 165 6.21 20.79 -12.20
C VAL A 165 7.30 20.07 -11.41
N ASN A 166 8.35 19.57 -12.07
CA ASN A 166 9.46 18.89 -11.39
C ASN A 166 10.27 19.84 -10.50
N MET A 167 10.48 21.09 -10.92
CA MET A 167 11.13 22.12 -10.10
C MET A 167 10.30 22.39 -8.84
N PHE A 168 8.99 22.55 -9.00
CA PHE A 168 8.07 22.73 -7.87
C PHE A 168 8.07 21.52 -6.93
N GLU A 169 7.94 20.30 -7.45
CA GLU A 169 8.01 19.05 -6.68
C GLU A 169 9.33 18.95 -5.89
N SER A 170 10.46 19.25 -6.53
CA SER A 170 11.78 19.21 -5.90
C SER A 170 11.91 20.22 -4.76
N MET A 171 11.41 21.45 -4.95
CA MET A 171 11.42 22.48 -3.90
C MET A 171 10.52 22.10 -2.73
N LEU A 172 9.34 21.53 -2.98
CA LEU A 172 8.48 21.02 -1.90
C LEU A 172 9.20 19.92 -1.12
N HIS A 173 9.78 18.94 -1.80
CA HIS A 173 10.53 17.87 -1.11
C HIS A 173 11.68 18.43 -0.26
N ALA A 174 12.48 19.35 -0.81
CA ALA A 174 13.59 19.96 -0.09
C ALA A 174 13.12 20.75 1.14
N LEU A 175 12.07 21.57 1.00
CA LEU A 175 11.55 22.38 2.10
C LEU A 175 10.87 21.54 3.18
N ILE A 176 10.10 20.52 2.81
CA ILE A 176 9.49 19.59 3.78
C ILE A 176 10.60 18.87 4.54
N TYR A 177 11.59 18.32 3.83
CA TYR A 177 12.72 17.65 4.46
C TYR A 177 13.46 18.59 5.42
N SER A 178 13.79 19.81 4.98
CA SER A 178 14.44 20.81 5.84
C SER A 178 13.61 21.11 7.08
N LYS A 179 12.29 21.23 6.95
CA LYS A 179 11.39 21.49 8.08
C LYS A 179 11.38 20.32 9.07
N THR A 180 11.31 19.07 8.59
CA THR A 180 11.35 17.90 9.48
C THR A 180 12.70 17.72 10.17
N GLN A 181 13.81 18.18 9.57
CA GLN A 181 15.12 18.13 10.23
C GLN A 181 15.32 19.24 11.28
N THR A 182 14.62 20.37 11.15
CA THR A 182 14.86 21.57 11.98
C THR A 182 13.81 21.77 13.07
N GLU A 183 12.58 21.28 12.87
CA GLU A 183 11.47 21.49 13.79
C GLU A 183 11.08 20.19 14.51
N LYS A 184 11.28 20.17 15.83
CA LYS A 184 10.99 19.02 16.69
C LYS A 184 9.52 18.56 16.63
N LEU A 185 8.58 19.47 16.37
CA LEU A 185 7.14 19.14 16.33
C LEU A 185 6.74 18.29 15.10
N VAL A 186 7.56 18.30 14.06
CA VAL A 186 7.31 17.62 12.78
C VAL A 186 8.45 16.68 12.38
N SER A 187 9.39 16.40 13.29
CA SER A 187 10.54 15.54 13.01
C SER A 187 10.15 14.10 12.68
N ASP A 188 9.01 13.65 13.19
CA ASP A 188 8.48 12.31 12.96
C ASP A 188 7.57 12.23 11.73
N THR A 189 7.35 13.35 11.01
CA THR A 189 6.52 13.37 9.80
C THR A 189 7.17 12.54 8.69
N MET A 190 6.46 11.51 8.22
CA MET A 190 6.90 10.67 7.12
C MET A 190 6.59 11.33 5.78
N ILE A 191 7.56 11.29 4.86
CA ILE A 191 7.40 11.76 3.48
C ILE A 191 7.54 10.56 2.56
N ILE A 192 6.47 10.19 1.86
CA ILE A 192 6.45 9.02 0.99
C ILE A 192 6.14 9.46 -0.45
N PRO A 193 7.09 9.29 -1.38
CA PRO A 193 6.80 9.48 -2.79
C PRO A 193 5.88 8.35 -3.28
N SER A 194 4.71 8.73 -3.76
CA SER A 194 3.64 7.81 -4.14
C SER A 194 3.71 7.49 -5.63
N SER A 195 3.54 6.21 -5.99
CA SER A 195 3.59 5.77 -7.38
C SER A 195 2.21 5.83 -8.04
N PRO A 196 2.03 6.62 -9.11
CA PRO A 196 0.77 6.70 -9.84
C PRO A 196 0.33 5.34 -10.41
N LEU A 197 1.29 4.55 -10.90
CA LEU A 197 1.05 3.25 -11.51
C LEU A 197 0.59 2.22 -10.47
N LYS A 198 1.20 2.22 -9.29
CA LYS A 198 0.82 1.29 -8.20
C LYS A 198 -0.56 1.61 -7.67
N MET A 199 -0.85 2.90 -7.42
CA MET A 199 -2.18 3.33 -6.97
C MET A 199 -3.25 2.98 -8.02
N GLY A 200 -3.00 3.28 -9.30
CA GLY A 200 -3.92 2.94 -10.39
C GLY A 200 -4.24 1.45 -10.42
N LYS A 201 -3.21 0.60 -10.48
CA LYS A 201 -3.38 -0.87 -10.49
C LYS A 201 -4.06 -1.44 -9.26
N PHE A 202 -3.87 -0.82 -8.09
CA PHE A 202 -4.49 -1.29 -6.85
C PHE A 202 -6.00 -1.13 -6.88
N TRP A 203 -6.50 -0.04 -7.46
CA TRP A 203 -7.92 0.22 -7.57
C TRP A 203 -8.56 -0.43 -8.80
N GLU A 204 -7.78 -0.86 -9.80
CA GLU A 204 -8.31 -1.55 -10.98
C GLU A 204 -9.04 -2.86 -10.59
N PRO A 205 -10.20 -3.16 -11.22
CA PRO A 205 -10.92 -4.40 -11.00
C PRO A 205 -10.09 -5.60 -11.43
N SER A 206 -10.23 -6.71 -10.70
CA SER A 206 -9.36 -7.88 -10.81
C SER A 206 -9.67 -8.84 -11.97
N SER A 207 -10.57 -8.47 -12.88
CA SER A 207 -10.85 -9.26 -14.08
C SER A 207 -9.60 -9.35 -14.97
N ASP A 208 -9.30 -10.53 -15.51
CA ASP A 208 -8.07 -10.91 -16.22
C ASP A 208 -7.67 -10.05 -17.45
N GLY A 209 -8.47 -9.06 -17.81
CA GLY A 209 -8.14 -8.07 -18.83
C GLY A 209 -7.42 -6.85 -18.25
N LYS A 210 -6.18 -6.60 -18.69
CA LYS A 210 -5.51 -5.30 -18.46
C LYS A 210 -6.37 -4.18 -19.03
N LEU A 211 -6.91 -3.31 -18.18
CA LEU A 211 -7.59 -2.10 -18.62
C LEU A 211 -6.61 -1.18 -19.36
N LYS A 212 -7.06 -0.50 -20.42
CA LYS A 212 -6.26 0.57 -21.01
C LYS A 212 -6.18 1.74 -20.01
N ASN A 213 -5.12 2.54 -20.07
CA ASN A 213 -4.92 3.67 -19.13
C ASN A 213 -6.12 4.64 -19.05
N LYS A 214 -6.83 4.88 -20.16
CA LYS A 214 -8.02 5.74 -20.20
C LYS A 214 -9.19 5.14 -19.42
N ASP A 215 -9.32 3.82 -19.46
CA ASP A 215 -10.38 3.07 -18.78
C ASP A 215 -10.09 3.00 -17.28
N SER A 216 -8.81 2.87 -16.89
CA SER A 216 -8.37 2.95 -15.49
C SER A 216 -8.70 4.31 -14.84
N LYS A 217 -8.41 5.43 -15.52
CA LYS A 217 -8.79 6.77 -15.04
C LYS A 217 -10.30 6.92 -14.89
N LYS A 218 -11.06 6.48 -15.89
CA LYS A 218 -12.53 6.53 -15.89
C LYS A 218 -13.10 5.67 -14.76
N PHE A 219 -12.51 4.50 -14.51
CA PHE A 219 -12.91 3.62 -13.43
C PHE A 219 -12.74 4.29 -12.07
N ARG A 220 -11.59 4.90 -11.77
CA ARG A 220 -11.35 5.57 -10.49
C ARG A 220 -12.32 6.72 -10.23
N LEU A 221 -12.62 7.52 -11.26
CA LEU A 221 -13.65 8.55 -11.19
C LEU A 221 -15.02 7.96 -10.82
N ILE A 222 -15.43 6.88 -11.50
CA ILE A 222 -16.71 6.21 -11.24
C ILE A 222 -16.73 5.62 -9.83
N LEU A 223 -15.62 5.05 -9.36
CA LEU A 223 -15.50 4.47 -8.03
C LEU A 223 -15.78 5.52 -6.94
N VAL A 224 -15.12 6.67 -7.01
CA VAL A 224 -15.28 7.76 -6.04
C VAL A 224 -16.66 8.42 -6.16
N GLU A 225 -17.16 8.60 -7.38
CA GLU A 225 -18.52 9.08 -7.62
C GLU A 225 -19.56 8.18 -6.94
N ASN A 226 -19.44 6.85 -7.11
CA ASN A 226 -20.36 5.90 -6.50
C ASN A 226 -20.28 5.92 -4.98
N TRP A 227 -19.09 6.03 -4.39
CA TRP A 227 -18.94 6.19 -2.94
C TRP A 227 -19.65 7.45 -2.43
N LEU A 228 -19.48 8.59 -3.10
CA LEU A 228 -20.14 9.84 -2.69
C LEU A 228 -21.66 9.78 -2.85
N LYS A 229 -22.18 9.22 -3.96
CA LYS A 229 -23.63 9.04 -4.14
C LYS A 229 -24.23 8.12 -3.10
N ASN A 230 -23.54 7.02 -2.77
CA ASN A 230 -24.01 6.07 -1.77
C ASN A 230 -23.86 6.59 -0.34
N TYR A 231 -22.96 7.55 -0.09
CA TYR A 231 -22.77 8.17 1.22
C TYR A 231 -24.06 8.84 1.74
N VAL A 232 -24.90 9.34 0.83
CA VAL A 232 -26.21 9.95 1.15
C VAL A 232 -27.15 8.96 1.82
N ASN A 233 -27.03 7.66 1.49
CA ASN A 233 -27.87 6.60 2.04
C ASN A 233 -27.39 6.11 3.41
N GLY A 234 -26.35 6.74 3.98
CA GLY A 234 -25.77 6.39 5.27
C GLY A 234 -24.48 5.58 5.15
N PRO A 235 -23.87 5.23 6.29
CA PRO A 235 -22.61 4.49 6.34
C PRO A 235 -22.79 3.09 5.75
N SER A 236 -22.07 2.81 4.67
CA SER A 236 -21.93 1.47 4.09
C SER A 236 -20.51 0.95 4.33
N PRO A 237 -20.33 -0.37 4.60
CA PRO A 237 -19.00 -0.96 4.73
C PRO A 237 -18.13 -0.81 3.46
N ASP A 238 -18.75 -0.54 2.31
CA ASP A 238 -18.05 -0.36 1.03
C ASP A 238 -17.44 1.03 0.85
N ILE A 239 -17.82 2.00 1.70
CA ILE A 239 -17.31 3.37 1.64
C ILE A 239 -16.07 3.45 2.55
N PRO A 240 -14.87 3.69 1.98
CA PRO A 240 -13.62 3.58 2.73
C PRO A 240 -13.25 4.86 3.50
N PHE A 241 -14.19 5.78 3.73
CA PHE A 241 -13.95 7.04 4.42
C PHE A 241 -15.24 7.54 5.11
N ALA A 242 -15.07 8.41 6.09
CA ALA A 242 -16.09 9.31 6.60
C ALA A 242 -15.77 10.75 6.16
N ILE A 243 -16.75 11.64 6.16
CA ILE A 243 -16.60 13.04 5.76
C ILE A 243 -16.86 13.95 6.97
N SER A 244 -15.97 14.93 7.19
CA SER A 244 -16.17 15.94 8.24
C SER A 244 -17.46 16.73 7.99
N PRO A 245 -18.26 17.05 9.03
CA PRO A 245 -19.47 17.85 8.88
C PRO A 245 -19.19 19.16 8.12
N GLY A 246 -20.08 19.51 7.20
CA GLY A 246 -19.98 20.74 6.38
C GLY A 246 -19.01 20.66 5.19
N LEU A 247 -18.17 19.63 5.09
CA LEU A 247 -17.21 19.54 3.99
C LEU A 247 -17.88 19.30 2.63
N ILE A 248 -18.90 18.45 2.58
CA ILE A 248 -19.72 18.20 1.39
C ILE A 248 -21.18 18.37 1.75
N ASP A 249 -21.89 19.19 0.98
CA ASP A 249 -23.32 19.35 1.07
C ASP A 249 -24.04 18.38 0.13
N PHE A 250 -24.52 17.28 0.71
CA PHE A 250 -25.23 16.23 -0.03
C PHE A 250 -26.69 16.57 -0.34
N LYS A 251 -27.25 17.65 0.21
CA LYS A 251 -28.64 18.06 -0.08
C LYS A 251 -28.77 18.71 -1.45
N GLU A 252 -27.70 19.37 -1.92
CA GLU A 252 -27.67 20.10 -3.18
C GLU A 252 -26.69 19.47 -4.19
N LEU A 253 -26.92 18.19 -4.52
CA LEU A 253 -26.16 17.50 -5.56
C LEU A 253 -26.72 17.84 -6.94
N ASN A 254 -26.13 18.82 -7.61
CA ASN A 254 -26.49 19.17 -8.98
C ASN A 254 -26.18 18.02 -9.94
N ALA A 255 -27.18 17.56 -10.68
CA ALA A 255 -26.97 16.57 -11.73
C ALA A 255 -26.15 17.18 -12.87
N THR A 256 -25.07 16.51 -13.28
CA THR A 256 -24.34 16.88 -14.50
C THR A 256 -24.08 15.67 -15.37
N LYS A 257 -24.01 15.89 -16.70
CA LYS A 257 -23.68 14.83 -17.66
C LYS A 257 -22.22 14.34 -17.51
N SER A 258 -21.34 15.16 -16.94
CA SER A 258 -19.91 14.89 -16.85
C SER A 258 -19.52 14.51 -15.43
N LYS A 259 -19.13 13.24 -15.23
CA LYS A 259 -18.71 12.70 -13.92
C LYS A 259 -17.57 13.49 -13.28
N THR A 260 -16.59 13.89 -14.09
CA THR A 260 -15.44 14.70 -13.61
C THR A 260 -15.88 16.08 -13.15
N LYS A 261 -16.84 16.70 -13.85
CA LYS A 261 -17.39 18.00 -13.46
C LYS A 261 -18.28 17.88 -12.23
N TRP A 262 -19.08 16.80 -12.15
CA TRP A 262 -19.89 16.48 -10.97
C TRP A 262 -19.01 16.39 -9.72
N LEU A 263 -17.97 15.56 -9.76
CA LEU A 263 -17.01 15.42 -8.65
C LEU A 263 -16.39 16.76 -8.25
N PHE A 264 -15.91 17.53 -9.23
CA PHE A 264 -15.35 18.85 -8.97
C PHE A 264 -16.37 19.75 -8.25
N GLN A 265 -17.58 19.89 -8.77
CA GLN A 265 -18.61 20.76 -8.19
C GLN A 265 -19.02 20.30 -6.79
N THR A 266 -19.21 18.99 -6.59
CA THR A 266 -19.60 18.42 -5.29
C THR A 266 -18.54 18.67 -4.21
N ILE A 267 -17.27 18.49 -4.54
CA ILE A 267 -16.17 18.61 -3.57
C ILE A 267 -15.79 20.07 -3.34
N MET A 268 -15.75 20.87 -4.42
CA MET A 268 -15.26 22.24 -4.34
C MET A 268 -16.29 23.22 -3.81
N LYS A 269 -17.59 22.91 -3.81
CA LYS A 269 -18.65 23.86 -3.40
C LYS A 269 -18.34 24.61 -2.11
N ASN A 270 -17.93 23.89 -1.07
CA ASN A 270 -17.62 24.42 0.26
C ASN A 270 -16.11 24.60 0.50
N SER A 271 -15.28 24.43 -0.54
CA SER A 271 -13.85 24.66 -0.42
C SER A 271 -13.56 26.16 -0.31
N ARG A 272 -12.62 26.53 0.57
CA ARG A 272 -12.04 27.88 0.63
C ARG A 272 -11.33 28.31 -0.67
N PHE A 273 -11.06 27.37 -1.57
CA PHE A 273 -10.47 27.60 -2.89
C PHE A 273 -11.49 27.57 -4.03
N ASN A 274 -12.79 27.60 -3.71
CA ASN A 274 -13.84 27.74 -4.70
C ASN A 274 -13.87 29.17 -5.24
N ILE A 275 -12.93 29.48 -6.12
CA ILE A 275 -12.82 30.78 -6.78
C ILE A 275 -13.42 30.63 -8.17
N GLU A 276 -14.37 31.50 -8.51
CA GLU A 276 -14.87 31.55 -9.88
C GLU A 276 -13.73 31.91 -10.84
N PRO A 277 -13.43 31.06 -11.83
CA PRO A 277 -12.36 31.34 -12.77
C PRO A 277 -12.73 32.57 -13.61
N LYS A 278 -11.89 33.62 -13.53
CA LYS A 278 -12.04 34.85 -14.32
C LYS A 278 -11.98 34.62 -15.84
N ASP A 279 -11.41 33.49 -16.28
CA ASP A 279 -11.25 33.10 -17.69
C ASP A 279 -12.03 31.79 -17.98
N PRO A 280 -13.01 31.79 -18.91
CA PRO A 280 -13.79 30.62 -19.29
C PRO A 280 -12.98 29.43 -19.82
N GLN A 281 -11.84 29.67 -20.47
CA GLN A 281 -11.02 28.59 -21.02
C GLN A 281 -10.17 27.92 -19.92
N ALA A 282 -9.64 28.72 -18.99
CA ALA A 282 -9.02 28.19 -17.77
C ALA A 282 -10.02 27.45 -16.86
N ALA A 283 -11.28 27.89 -16.84
CA ALA A 283 -12.36 27.22 -16.11
C ALA A 283 -12.52 25.76 -16.50
N LYS A 284 -12.44 25.44 -17.80
CA LYS A 284 -12.67 24.07 -18.31
C LYS A 284 -11.63 23.05 -17.85
N ASP A 285 -10.37 23.47 -17.69
CA ASP A 285 -9.30 22.58 -17.23
C ASP A 285 -9.22 22.47 -15.71
N VAL A 286 -9.57 23.54 -14.98
CA VAL A 286 -9.65 23.52 -13.51
C VAL A 286 -10.84 22.69 -13.03
N GLN A 287 -11.99 22.73 -13.73
CA GLN A 287 -13.24 22.02 -13.36
C GLN A 287 -13.23 20.48 -13.59
N LYS A 288 -12.05 19.87 -13.74
CA LYS A 288 -11.89 18.41 -13.79
C LYS A 288 -11.63 17.86 -12.38
N GLY A 289 -12.33 16.80 -12.01
CA GLY A 289 -12.22 16.11 -10.73
C GLY A 289 -11.33 14.87 -10.71
N ASP A 290 -10.53 14.58 -11.75
CA ASP A 290 -9.58 13.46 -11.70
C ASP A 290 -8.45 13.68 -10.69
N ASP A 291 -7.93 14.90 -10.58
CA ASP A 291 -6.88 15.19 -9.57
C ASP A 291 -7.43 15.12 -8.13
N LEU A 292 -8.70 15.48 -7.93
CA LEU A 292 -9.39 15.30 -6.63
C LEU A 292 -9.51 13.81 -6.29
N THR A 293 -9.88 13.01 -7.29
CA THR A 293 -10.00 11.56 -7.15
C THR A 293 -8.64 10.95 -6.80
N ASP A 294 -7.59 11.28 -7.54
CA ASP A 294 -6.27 10.69 -7.37
C ASP A 294 -5.64 11.10 -6.02
N SER A 295 -5.81 12.36 -5.56
CA SER A 295 -5.33 12.80 -4.24
C SER A 295 -5.97 12.04 -3.07
N LEU A 296 -7.28 11.75 -3.12
CA LEU A 296 -7.96 10.92 -2.13
C LEU A 296 -7.53 9.45 -2.21
N LEU A 297 -7.51 8.88 -3.41
CA LEU A 297 -7.23 7.46 -3.63
C LEU A 297 -5.81 7.08 -3.25
N HIS A 298 -4.86 8.01 -3.30
CA HIS A 298 -3.50 7.80 -2.81
C HIS A 298 -3.47 7.55 -1.29
N SER A 299 -4.14 8.37 -0.48
CA SER A 299 -4.25 8.14 0.98
C SER A 299 -4.95 6.83 1.30
N LEU A 300 -6.06 6.54 0.64
CA LEU A 300 -6.86 5.35 0.89
C LEU A 300 -6.14 4.06 0.47
N ALA A 301 -5.43 4.09 -0.67
CA ALA A 301 -4.61 2.96 -1.10
C ALA A 301 -3.53 2.67 -0.07
N TRP A 302 -2.82 3.71 0.38
CA TRP A 302 -1.77 3.57 1.37
C TRP A 302 -2.28 2.98 2.69
N LEU A 303 -3.40 3.49 3.21
CA LEU A 303 -4.02 2.94 4.43
C LEU A 303 -4.41 1.47 4.27
N LYS A 304 -4.98 1.10 3.12
CA LYS A 304 -5.32 -0.30 2.83
C LYS A 304 -4.08 -1.18 2.72
N TRP A 305 -3.00 -0.69 2.11
CA TRP A 305 -1.72 -1.41 2.05
C TRP A 305 -1.13 -1.64 3.43
N GLU A 306 -1.11 -0.63 4.29
CA GLU A 306 -0.58 -0.74 5.64
C GLU A 306 -1.42 -1.70 6.51
N LYS A 307 -2.75 -1.63 6.37
CA LYS A 307 -3.64 -2.61 7.02
C LYS A 307 -3.36 -4.04 6.55
N GLN A 308 -3.21 -4.25 5.24
CA GLN A 308 -2.92 -5.58 4.69
C GLN A 308 -1.54 -6.09 5.13
N LYS A 309 -0.51 -5.22 5.15
CA LYS A 309 0.80 -5.58 5.70
C LYS A 309 0.72 -6.00 7.16
N MET A 310 -0.09 -5.30 7.97
CA MET A 310 -0.30 -5.67 9.36
C MET A 310 -0.99 -7.03 9.50
N ILE A 311 -2.08 -7.26 8.76
CA ILE A 311 -2.79 -8.56 8.76
C ILE A 311 -1.83 -9.68 8.39
N LEU A 312 -1.06 -9.51 7.31
CA LEU A 312 -0.07 -10.51 6.93
C LEU A 312 0.98 -10.70 8.01
N LYS A 313 1.51 -9.63 8.60
CA LYS A 313 2.49 -9.75 9.69
C LYS A 313 1.93 -10.57 10.88
N MET A 314 0.64 -10.43 11.20
CA MET A 314 -0.03 -11.24 12.22
C MET A 314 -0.15 -12.71 11.79
N GLU A 315 -0.71 -12.97 10.61
CA GLU A 315 -0.83 -14.33 10.06
C GLU A 315 0.54 -15.04 9.93
N PHE A 316 1.59 -14.30 9.56
CA PHE A 316 2.96 -14.81 9.50
C PHE A 316 3.50 -15.15 10.89
N ARG A 317 3.17 -14.40 11.93
CA ARG A 317 3.58 -14.75 13.30
C ARG A 317 2.85 -15.99 13.80
N GLU A 318 1.53 -16.05 13.62
CA GLU A 318 0.71 -17.20 14.02
C GLU A 318 1.15 -18.49 13.29
N SER A 319 1.42 -18.41 11.99
CA SER A 319 1.93 -19.56 11.22
C SER A 319 3.37 -19.95 11.54
N VAL A 320 4.23 -18.99 11.92
CA VAL A 320 5.60 -19.29 12.39
C VAL A 320 5.58 -19.96 13.77
N GLU A 321 4.74 -19.51 14.70
CA GLU A 321 4.56 -20.16 16.01
C GLU A 321 3.99 -21.57 15.86
N ALA A 322 2.97 -21.74 15.02
CA ALA A 322 2.42 -23.06 14.69
C ALA A 322 3.46 -23.98 14.02
N ALA A 323 4.31 -23.43 13.16
CA ALA A 323 5.38 -24.16 12.51
C ALA A 323 6.52 -24.56 13.44
N MET A 324 6.94 -23.67 14.35
CA MET A 324 7.94 -23.99 15.37
C MET A 324 7.42 -25.12 16.27
N LYS A 325 6.17 -25.01 16.74
CA LYS A 325 5.53 -26.08 17.52
C LYS A 325 5.50 -27.42 16.77
N THR A 326 5.12 -27.40 15.49
CA THR A 326 5.11 -28.62 14.65
C THR A 326 6.52 -29.20 14.50
N SER A 327 7.55 -28.37 14.31
CA SER A 327 8.94 -28.81 14.21
C SER A 327 9.44 -29.43 15.52
N GLU A 328 9.03 -28.88 16.65
CA GLU A 328 9.39 -29.35 17.99
C GLU A 328 8.71 -30.70 18.31
N ASP A 329 7.41 -30.82 17.97
CA ASP A 329 6.67 -32.08 18.05
C ASP A 329 7.29 -33.18 17.15
N MET A 330 7.76 -32.80 15.96
CA MET A 330 8.45 -33.73 15.05
C MET A 330 9.82 -34.16 15.59
N TYR A 331 10.59 -33.24 16.18
CA TYR A 331 11.87 -33.55 16.81
C TYR A 331 11.68 -34.51 17.99
N GLU A 332 10.75 -34.21 18.89
CA GLU A 332 10.38 -35.07 20.02
C GLU A 332 9.93 -36.46 19.58
N SER A 333 9.14 -36.55 18.50
CA SER A 333 8.74 -37.84 17.94
C SER A 333 9.93 -38.62 17.37
N HIS A 334 10.89 -37.94 16.75
CA HIS A 334 12.08 -38.58 16.17
C HIS A 334 13.02 -39.08 17.26
N VAL A 335 13.24 -38.29 18.32
CA VAL A 335 14.03 -38.68 19.49
C VAL A 335 13.43 -39.91 20.17
N LYS A 336 12.11 -39.93 20.37
CA LYS A 336 11.41 -41.11 20.94
C LYS A 336 11.54 -42.36 20.07
N GLU A 337 11.54 -42.21 18.75
CA GLU A 337 11.71 -43.34 17.85
C GLU A 337 13.17 -43.82 17.82
N MET A 338 14.15 -42.92 17.87
CA MET A 338 15.56 -43.28 18.03
C MET A 338 15.81 -44.04 19.34
N ASP A 339 15.23 -43.59 20.46
CA ASP A 339 15.29 -44.29 21.74
C ASP A 339 14.65 -45.68 21.69
N ARG A 340 13.53 -45.84 20.96
CA ARG A 340 12.90 -47.15 20.73
C ARG A 340 13.77 -48.07 19.88
N ILE A 341 14.43 -47.54 18.87
CA ILE A 341 15.34 -48.30 18.00
C ILE A 341 16.57 -48.75 18.80
N LEU A 342 17.15 -47.87 19.61
CA LEU A 342 18.26 -48.20 20.51
C LEU A 342 17.87 -49.29 21.51
N LYS A 343 16.71 -49.15 22.17
CA LYS A 343 16.18 -50.19 23.10
C LYS A 343 15.85 -51.51 22.41
N LYS A 344 15.42 -51.50 21.13
CA LYS A 344 15.22 -52.71 20.33
C LYS A 344 16.53 -53.38 19.92
N SER A 345 17.60 -52.60 19.73
CA SER A 345 18.92 -53.14 19.41
C SER A 345 19.64 -53.80 20.60
N GLU A 346 19.16 -53.57 21.83
CA GLU A 346 19.70 -54.17 23.06
C GLU A 346 19.03 -55.51 23.47
N ILE A 347 18.07 -56.03 22.69
CA ILE A 347 17.37 -57.31 22.92
C ILE A 347 17.37 -58.08 21.58
N LYS A 348 18.04 -59.21 21.28
CA LYS A 348 18.59 -60.35 22.03
C LYS A 348 19.46 -61.24 21.04
N PRO A 349 19.96 -62.47 21.36
CA PRO A 349 21.39 -62.86 21.28
C PRO A 349 21.72 -64.10 20.40
N GLU A 350 23.02 -64.47 20.36
CA GLU A 350 23.69 -65.80 20.24
C GLU A 350 23.17 -66.98 19.35
N ILE A 351 24.17 -67.66 18.74
CA ILE A 351 24.26 -69.06 18.21
C ILE A 351 23.71 -69.37 16.80
N ALA A 352 24.61 -69.74 15.86
CA ALA A 352 24.58 -71.04 15.16
C ALA A 352 25.76 -71.24 14.18
N ASP A 353 26.31 -72.44 14.28
CA ASP A 353 27.45 -73.02 13.57
C ASP A 353 27.27 -73.22 12.05
N LYS A 354 28.41 -73.32 11.36
CA LYS A 354 28.59 -73.73 9.95
C LYS A 354 28.22 -75.22 9.73
N PRO A 355 28.14 -75.81 8.49
CA PRO A 355 28.81 -75.38 7.25
C PRO A 355 28.05 -75.52 5.90
N LYS A 356 28.71 -74.96 4.88
CA LYS A 356 28.38 -74.90 3.45
C LYS A 356 28.37 -76.28 2.74
N LYS A 357 27.45 -76.48 1.78
CA LYS A 357 27.76 -77.12 0.48
C LYS A 357 26.77 -76.76 -0.65
N LYS A 358 27.37 -76.74 -1.84
CA LYS A 358 27.03 -76.24 -3.20
C LYS A 358 25.72 -76.74 -3.89
N PRO A 359 25.38 -76.18 -5.08
CA PRO A 359 24.01 -76.03 -5.59
C PRO A 359 23.65 -76.97 -6.75
N ARG A 360 22.34 -77.14 -7.05
CA ARG A 360 21.84 -77.28 -8.43
C ARG A 360 20.31 -77.21 -8.55
N LYS A 361 19.88 -76.62 -9.67
CA LYS A 361 18.62 -76.70 -10.43
C LYS A 361 17.69 -77.87 -10.03
N THR A 362 16.35 -77.79 -10.04
CA THR A 362 15.48 -77.51 -11.20
C THR A 362 14.00 -77.49 -10.74
N LYS A 363 13.14 -76.87 -11.56
CA LYS A 363 11.65 -76.95 -11.65
C LYS A 363 10.95 -78.11 -10.91
N THR A 364 9.76 -77.85 -10.35
CA THR A 364 8.42 -78.20 -10.92
C THR A 364 7.32 -78.27 -9.83
N ARG A 365 6.30 -77.42 -9.97
CA ARG A 365 4.84 -77.62 -9.84
C ARG A 365 4.22 -78.60 -8.79
N LYS A 366 3.21 -78.05 -8.11
CA LYS A 366 1.90 -78.64 -7.65
C LYS A 366 1.91 -79.56 -6.42
N SER A 367 1.17 -79.13 -5.37
CA SER A 367 -0.09 -79.72 -4.83
C SER A 367 0.12 -81.08 -4.17
N SER A 368 -0.39 -81.44 -3.00
CA SER A 368 -1.52 -81.03 -2.18
C SER A 368 -1.51 -81.99 -0.98
N THR A 369 -2.21 -81.66 0.11
CA THR A 369 -2.81 -82.61 1.08
C THR A 369 -1.81 -83.49 1.86
N GLU A 370 -1.99 -83.94 3.10
CA GLU A 370 -3.09 -84.06 4.04
C GLU A 370 -2.46 -84.60 5.35
N LYS A 371 -3.21 -84.47 6.46
CA LYS A 371 -3.19 -85.33 7.67
C LYS A 371 -2.00 -85.19 8.63
N THR A 372 -2.18 -84.67 9.84
CA THR A 372 -2.85 -85.29 11.01
C THR A 372 -2.30 -86.67 11.33
N ASP A 373 -1.49 -86.76 12.37
CA ASP A 373 -1.97 -87.18 13.68
C ASP A 373 -1.27 -86.37 14.78
#